data_AF-V5I862-F1
#
_entry.id   AF-V5I862-F1
#
_cell.length_a   1.000
_cell.length_b   1.000
_cell.length_c   1.000
_cell.angle_alpha   90.00
_cell.angle_beta   90.00
_cell.angle_gamma   90.00
#
_symmetry.space_group_name_H-M   'P 1'
#
loop_
_entity.id
_entity.type
_entity.pdbx_description
1 polymer ?
#
loop_
_entity_poly.entity_id
_entity_poly.type
_entity_poly.pdbx_seq_one_letter_code
_entity_poly.pdbx_strand_id
1 'polypeptide(L)'
;RWAAIQKNAGIVIFYHDPYFNQEDKHSYKNILEMTGAHKDAVGRLKGSSSLKYREVNIPLFIKPTQRKTTGRGLLSRTNKLTYNTKPTEYIYWDDPNELVDRLKLLVASKNAGNTSHDNEITAIIEELKEARIIS
;
A
#
# COMPACT_ATOMS: atom_id res chain seq x y z
N ARG A 1 30.03 -27.29 -20.91
CA ARG A 1 30.36 -28.57 -20.24
C ARG A 1 29.05 -29.30 -20.03
N TRP A 2 28.89 -30.48 -20.65
CA TRP A 2 27.65 -31.25 -20.70
C TRP A 2 27.40 -32.04 -19.42
N ALA A 3 26.13 -32.25 -19.07
CA ALA A 3 25.67 -33.39 -18.28
C ALA A 3 24.34 -33.87 -18.86
N ALA A 4 24.27 -35.14 -19.24
CA ALA A 4 23.09 -35.80 -19.80
C ALA A 4 22.37 -36.61 -18.71
N ILE A 5 21.03 -36.54 -18.69
CA ILE A 5 20.18 -37.57 -18.09
C ILE A 5 18.97 -37.76 -19.02
N GLN A 6 18.85 -38.92 -19.65
CA GLN A 6 17.59 -39.40 -20.22
C GLN A 6 16.90 -40.30 -19.20
N LYS A 7 15.67 -39.97 -18.77
CA LYS A 7 14.63 -40.95 -18.39
C LYS A 7 13.22 -40.38 -18.61
N ASN A 8 12.52 -41.06 -19.54
CA ASN A 8 11.09 -41.34 -19.68
C ASN A 8 9.98 -40.32 -19.32
N ALA A 9 9.10 -40.17 -20.32
CA ALA A 9 7.64 -39.95 -20.23
C ALA A 9 7.17 -38.72 -19.45
N GLY A 10 7.19 -37.59 -20.14
CA GLY A 10 6.50 -36.37 -19.75
C GLY A 10 7.03 -35.23 -20.60
N ILE A 11 6.16 -34.43 -21.19
CA ILE A 11 6.57 -33.19 -21.86
C ILE A 11 7.14 -32.27 -20.78
N VAL A 12 8.45 -32.33 -20.58
CA VAL A 12 9.19 -31.32 -19.83
C VAL A 12 9.40 -30.18 -20.81
N ILE A 13 8.44 -29.27 -20.85
CA ILE A 13 8.70 -27.90 -21.34
C ILE A 13 9.71 -27.29 -20.39
N PHE A 14 10.99 -27.50 -20.69
CA PHE A 14 12.06 -26.72 -20.09
C PHE A 14 11.73 -25.26 -20.44
N TYR A 15 11.34 -24.48 -19.44
CA TYR A 15 11.43 -23.03 -19.52
C TYR A 15 12.91 -22.70 -19.69
N HIS A 16 13.39 -22.79 -20.93
CA HIS A 16 14.67 -22.22 -21.30
C HIS A 16 14.46 -20.72 -21.20
N ASP A 17 15.03 -20.10 -20.17
CA ASP A 17 15.16 -18.65 -20.12
C ASP A 17 15.82 -18.22 -21.45
N PRO A 18 15.10 -17.53 -22.36
CA PRO A 18 15.69 -17.16 -23.63
C PRO A 18 16.76 -16.11 -23.31
N TYR A 19 18.01 -16.52 -23.39
CA TYR A 19 19.17 -15.65 -23.26
C TYR A 19 19.13 -14.66 -24.43
N PHE A 20 18.35 -13.58 -24.31
CA PHE A 20 18.25 -12.56 -25.33
C PHE A 20 19.60 -11.87 -25.48
N ASN A 21 20.15 -11.93 -26.69
CA ASN A 21 21.41 -11.29 -26.99
C ASN A 21 21.21 -9.76 -27.10
N GLN A 22 22.29 -9.01 -27.32
CA GLN A 22 22.19 -7.54 -27.39
C GLN A 22 21.46 -7.04 -28.65
N GLU A 23 21.53 -7.80 -29.74
CA GLU A 23 20.84 -7.48 -31.00
C GLU A 23 19.33 -7.65 -30.86
N ASP A 24 18.88 -8.72 -30.20
CA ASP A 24 17.47 -8.95 -29.88
C ASP A 24 16.91 -7.79 -29.06
N LYS A 25 17.67 -7.35 -28.06
CA LYS A 25 17.31 -6.20 -27.20
C LYS A 25 17.24 -4.90 -27.99
N HIS A 26 18.15 -4.71 -28.95
CA HIS A 26 18.16 -3.53 -29.81
C HIS A 26 16.95 -3.51 -30.76
N SER A 27 16.71 -4.61 -31.48
CA SER A 27 15.57 -4.76 -32.38
C SER A 27 14.24 -4.60 -31.63
N TYR A 28 14.12 -5.22 -30.46
CA TYR A 28 12.96 -5.07 -29.60
C TYR A 28 12.73 -3.62 -29.17
N LYS A 29 13.79 -2.91 -28.77
CA LYS A 29 13.72 -1.50 -28.40
C LYS A 29 13.22 -0.64 -29.56
N ASN A 30 13.75 -0.85 -30.76
CA ASN A 30 13.33 -0.09 -31.96
C ASN A 30 11.85 -0.28 -32.26
N ILE A 31 11.35 -1.53 -32.20
CA ILE A 31 9.91 -1.82 -32.38
C ILE A 31 9.06 -1.09 -31.34
N LEU A 32 9.47 -1.10 -30.07
CA LEU A 32 8.76 -0.39 -29.01
C LEU A 32 8.74 1.12 -29.20
N GLU A 33 9.84 1.72 -29.68
CA GLU A 33 9.93 3.14 -29.98
C GLU A 33 9.05 3.53 -31.17
N MET A 34 9.03 2.71 -32.22
CA MET A 34 8.20 2.93 -33.42
C MET A 34 6.71 2.80 -33.13
N THR A 35 6.32 1.80 -32.34
CA THR A 35 4.90 1.51 -32.07
C THR A 35 4.33 2.29 -30.88
N GLY A 36 5.19 2.83 -30.01
CA GLY A 36 4.77 3.49 -28.78
C GLY A 36 4.12 2.58 -27.74
N ALA A 37 4.11 1.25 -27.95
CA ALA A 37 3.38 0.28 -27.11
C ALA A 37 3.84 0.25 -25.64
N HIS A 38 5.04 0.75 -25.37
CA HIS A 38 5.62 0.88 -24.03
C HIS A 38 5.16 2.14 -23.28
N LYS A 39 4.42 3.05 -23.92
CA LYS A 39 4.01 4.34 -23.34
C LYS A 39 2.57 4.32 -22.82
N ASP A 40 2.29 5.15 -21.82
CA ASP A 40 0.93 5.50 -21.40
C ASP A 40 0.35 6.64 -22.27
N ALA A 41 -0.90 7.03 -22.01
CA ALA A 41 -1.57 8.11 -22.75
C ALA A 41 -0.85 9.47 -22.68
N VAL A 42 0.05 9.66 -21.70
CA VAL A 42 0.84 10.88 -21.48
C VAL A 42 2.28 10.72 -22.01
N GLY A 43 2.59 9.58 -22.63
CA GLY A 43 3.91 9.32 -23.21
C GLY A 43 4.96 8.78 -22.24
N ARG A 44 4.60 8.48 -20.98
CA ARG A 44 5.51 7.93 -19.96
C ARG A 44 5.63 6.42 -20.10
N LEU A 45 6.72 5.82 -19.60
CA LEU A 45 6.85 4.35 -19.60
C LEU A 45 5.70 3.71 -18.79
N LYS A 46 4.89 2.90 -19.46
CA LYS A 46 3.74 2.20 -18.88
C LYS A 46 4.20 1.16 -17.85
N GLY A 47 3.79 1.35 -16.59
CA GLY A 47 4.12 0.47 -15.48
C GLY A 47 3.44 -0.92 -15.56
N SER A 48 4.12 -1.95 -15.05
CA SER A 48 3.60 -3.32 -14.90
C SER A 48 4.33 -4.05 -13.77
N SER A 49 3.71 -5.06 -13.15
CA SER A 49 4.36 -5.94 -12.17
C SER A 49 5.11 -7.12 -12.80
N SER A 50 4.97 -7.33 -14.12
CA SER A 50 5.53 -8.48 -14.82
C SER A 50 7.06 -8.52 -14.85
N LEU A 51 7.64 -9.72 -14.89
CA LEU A 51 9.09 -9.93 -15.00
C LEU A 51 9.66 -9.27 -16.25
N LYS A 52 9.00 -9.44 -17.41
CA LYS A 52 9.36 -8.74 -18.66
C LYS A 52 9.51 -7.23 -18.46
N TYR A 53 8.58 -6.60 -17.74
CA TYR A 53 8.68 -5.16 -17.50
C TYR A 53 9.91 -4.82 -16.65
N ARG A 54 10.14 -5.56 -15.56
CA ARG A 54 11.24 -5.31 -14.62
C ARG A 54 12.62 -5.58 -15.20
N GLU A 55 12.76 -6.65 -15.98
CA GLU A 55 14.05 -7.18 -16.43
C GLU A 55 14.39 -6.76 -17.86
N VAL A 56 13.40 -6.44 -18.70
CA VAL A 56 13.63 -6.04 -20.10
C VAL A 56 13.22 -4.58 -20.33
N ASN A 57 11.96 -4.20 -20.06
CA ASN A 57 11.50 -2.86 -20.43
C ASN A 57 12.14 -1.75 -19.59
N ILE A 58 12.24 -1.88 -18.27
CA ILE A 58 12.88 -0.85 -17.42
C ILE A 58 14.34 -0.62 -17.84
N PRO A 59 15.21 -1.64 -17.96
CA PRO A 59 16.61 -1.41 -18.33
C PRO A 59 16.82 -0.76 -19.70
N LEU A 60 15.92 -0.97 -20.66
CA LEU A 60 16.04 -0.39 -22.01
C LEU A 60 15.78 1.12 -22.06
N PHE A 61 14.94 1.64 -21.15
CA PHE A 61 14.46 3.03 -21.18
C PHE A 61 14.81 3.86 -19.93
N ILE A 62 15.11 3.22 -18.80
CA ILE A 62 15.40 3.91 -17.54
C ILE A 62 16.83 3.57 -17.08
N LYS A 63 17.69 4.59 -17.09
CA LYS A 63 19.05 4.49 -16.53
C LYS A 63 18.98 4.20 -15.03
N PRO A 64 19.88 3.40 -14.45
CA PRO A 64 19.90 3.12 -13.02
C PRO A 64 19.87 4.38 -12.14
N THR A 65 20.52 5.47 -12.57
CA THR A 65 20.54 6.77 -11.90
C THR A 65 19.20 7.50 -11.87
N GLN A 66 18.27 7.14 -12.75
CA GLN A 66 16.93 7.74 -12.87
C GLN A 66 15.83 6.87 -12.25
N ARG A 67 16.18 5.67 -11.77
CA ARG A 67 15.23 4.81 -11.07
C ARG A 67 14.88 5.47 -9.74
N LYS A 68 13.72 6.10 -9.68
CA LYS A 68 13.13 6.50 -8.40
C LYS A 68 12.98 5.24 -7.55
N THR A 69 13.50 5.25 -6.34
CA THR A 69 13.19 4.21 -5.36
C THR A 69 11.68 4.23 -5.19
N THR A 70 11.00 3.15 -5.56
CA THR A 70 9.58 3.03 -5.23
C THR A 70 9.51 2.96 -3.71
N GLY A 71 8.79 3.88 -3.08
CA GLY A 71 8.42 3.73 -1.69
C GLY A 71 7.76 2.36 -1.55
N ARG A 72 8.40 1.45 -0.80
CA ARG A 72 7.63 0.35 -0.22
C ARG A 72 6.63 1.06 0.67
N GLY A 73 5.39 1.23 0.23
CA GLY A 73 4.29 1.44 1.17
C GLY A 73 4.47 0.39 2.26
N LEU A 74 4.27 0.77 3.53
CA LEU A 74 4.60 -0.05 4.70
C LEU A 74 4.17 -1.51 4.50
N LEU A 75 5.05 -2.34 3.93
CA LEU A 75 4.86 -3.78 3.83
C LEU A 75 5.29 -4.32 5.18
N SER A 76 4.52 -3.99 6.20
CA SER A 76 4.63 -4.65 7.47
C SER A 76 4.06 -6.05 7.26
N ARG A 77 4.93 -7.00 6.88
CA ARG A 77 4.69 -8.43 7.10
C ARG A 77 4.41 -8.72 8.60
N THR A 78 4.59 -7.71 9.43
CA THR A 78 4.24 -7.56 10.83
C THR A 78 3.22 -6.43 11.01
N ASN A 79 2.02 -6.53 10.44
CA ASN A 79 0.87 -5.78 10.99
C ASN A 79 0.52 -6.37 12.37
N LYS A 80 1.46 -6.26 13.32
CA LYS A 80 1.17 -6.47 14.73
C LYS A 80 0.37 -5.23 15.11
N LEU A 81 -0.94 -5.41 15.26
CA LEU A 81 -1.79 -4.41 15.89
C LEU A 81 -1.14 -4.07 17.23
N THR A 82 -0.45 -2.94 17.31
CA THR A 82 0.03 -2.41 18.57
C THR A 82 -1.17 -1.74 19.21
N TYR A 83 -1.85 -2.46 20.08
CA TYR A 83 -2.83 -1.85 20.97
C TYR A 83 -2.12 -0.76 21.78
N ASN A 84 -2.77 0.38 21.95
CA ASN A 84 -2.25 1.42 22.83
C ASN A 84 -2.16 0.82 24.24
N THR A 85 -0.94 0.55 24.71
CA THR A 85 -0.69 -0.01 26.05
C THR A 85 -0.72 1.07 27.13
N LYS A 86 -0.94 2.33 26.75
CA LYS A 86 -1.13 3.39 27.75
C LYS A 86 -2.42 3.09 28.51
N PRO A 87 -2.39 3.12 29.86
CA PRO A 87 -3.63 3.07 30.62
C PRO A 87 -4.54 4.20 30.15
N THR A 88 -5.82 3.90 29.97
CA THR A 88 -6.83 4.94 29.72
C THR A 88 -6.76 5.91 30.89
N GLU A 89 -6.31 7.13 30.65
CA GLU A 89 -6.38 8.20 31.63
C GLU A 89 -7.87 8.53 31.81
N TYR A 90 -8.47 7.98 32.87
CA TYR A 90 -9.81 8.36 33.29
C TYR A 90 -9.73 9.77 33.87
N ILE A 91 -10.28 10.73 33.15
CA ILE A 91 -10.53 12.08 33.65
C ILE A 91 -11.88 12.02 34.35
N TYR A 92 -11.89 12.24 35.66
CA TYR A 92 -13.12 12.34 36.44
C TYR A 92 -13.60 13.78 36.39
N TRP A 93 -14.81 14.00 35.88
CA TRP A 93 -15.41 15.32 35.77
C TRP A 93 -16.36 15.53 36.95
N ASP A 94 -16.03 16.47 37.84
CA ASP A 94 -16.86 16.73 39.03
C ASP A 94 -18.14 17.52 38.69
N ASP A 95 -18.15 18.28 37.59
CA ASP A 95 -19.29 19.08 37.13
C ASP A 95 -19.86 18.55 35.79
N PRO A 96 -21.13 18.09 35.77
CA PRO A 96 -21.79 17.68 34.54
C PRO A 96 -21.87 18.74 33.44
N ASN A 97 -21.79 20.03 33.76
CA ASN A 97 -21.77 21.08 32.74
C ASN A 97 -20.49 21.01 31.90
N GLU A 98 -19.36 20.64 32.50
CA GLU A 98 -18.09 20.47 31.79
C GLU A 98 -18.15 19.28 30.81
N LEU A 99 -18.82 18.19 31.20
CA LEU A 99 -19.09 17.04 30.32
C LEU A 99 -19.94 17.44 29.12
N VAL A 100 -20.97 18.26 29.33
CA VAL A 100 -21.84 18.74 28.25
C VAL A 100 -21.08 19.66 27.29
N ASP A 101 -20.22 20.53 27.80
CA ASP A 101 -19.41 21.43 26.96
C ASP A 101 -18.32 20.66 26.18
N ARG A 102 -17.70 19.66 26.80
CA ARG A 102 -16.81 18.71 26.13
C ARG A 102 -17.54 17.97 25.00
N LEU A 103 -18.74 17.46 25.28
CA LEU A 103 -19.57 16.74 24.31
C LEU A 103 -19.92 17.62 23.10
N LYS A 104 -20.31 18.88 23.31
CA LYS A 104 -20.57 19.84 22.22
C LYS A 104 -19.35 19.99 21.29
N LEU A 105 -18.15 20.12 21.86
CA LEU A 105 -16.91 20.26 21.09
C LEU A 105 -16.62 18.99 20.26
N LEU A 106 -16.78 17.81 20.87
CA LEU A 106 -16.53 16.54 20.20
C LEU A 106 -17.53 16.29 19.06
N VAL A 107 -18.80 16.60 19.26
CA VAL A 107 -19.84 16.51 18.21
C VAL A 107 -19.54 17.47 17.06
N ALA A 108 -19.11 18.71 17.35
CA ALA A 108 -18.70 19.65 16.31
C ALA A 108 -17.50 19.13 15.50
N SER A 109 -16.48 18.57 16.16
CA SER A 109 -15.33 17.93 15.52
C SER A 109 -15.74 16.75 14.63
N LYS A 110 -16.66 15.91 15.12
CA LYS A 110 -17.22 14.78 14.35
C LYS A 110 -18.01 15.25 13.13
N ASN A 111 -18.82 16.29 13.27
CA ASN A 111 -19.57 16.89 12.16
C ASN A 111 -18.64 17.51 11.10
N ALA A 112 -17.45 17.96 11.49
CA ALA A 112 -16.40 18.39 10.58
C ALA A 112 -15.66 17.22 9.89
N GLY A 113 -16.01 15.97 10.19
CA GLY A 113 -15.48 14.77 9.56
C GLY A 113 -14.41 14.03 10.38
N ASN A 114 -14.13 14.42 11.63
CA ASN A 114 -13.17 13.71 12.47
C ASN A 114 -13.83 12.59 13.28
N THR A 115 -13.64 11.33 12.85
CA THR A 115 -14.21 10.14 13.52
C THR A 115 -13.35 9.61 14.67
N SER A 116 -12.26 10.28 15.07
CA SER A 116 -11.38 9.79 16.15
C SER A 116 -12.01 9.86 17.55
N HIS A 117 -13.18 10.50 17.67
CA HIS A 117 -13.80 10.83 18.95
C HIS A 117 -14.97 9.92 19.36
N ASP A 118 -15.29 8.89 18.58
CA ASP A 118 -16.48 8.05 18.80
C ASP A 118 -16.48 7.35 20.18
N ASN A 119 -15.32 6.86 20.61
CA ASN A 119 -15.19 6.20 21.91
C ASN A 119 -15.40 7.18 23.07
N GLU A 120 -14.86 8.40 22.96
CA GLU A 120 -14.99 9.43 24.00
C GLU A 120 -16.43 9.95 24.08
N ILE A 121 -17.09 10.18 22.94
CA ILE A 121 -18.51 10.56 22.88
C ILE A 121 -19.37 9.48 23.56
N THR A 122 -19.09 8.20 23.31
CA THR A 122 -19.84 7.08 23.92
C THR A 122 -19.65 7.06 25.44
N ALA A 123 -18.41 7.20 25.91
CA ALA A 123 -18.10 7.23 27.35
C ALA A 123 -18.80 8.39 28.08
N ILE A 124 -18.80 9.60 27.49
CA ILE A 124 -19.48 10.77 28.08
C ILE A 124 -21.01 10.56 28.12
N ILE A 125 -21.60 9.97 27.08
CA ILE A 125 -23.05 9.67 27.06
C ILE A 125 -23.40 8.63 28.15
N GLU A 126 -22.56 7.61 28.35
CA GLU A 126 -22.76 6.62 29.41
C GLU A 126 -22.69 7.27 30.80
N GLU A 127 -21.70 8.12 31.05
CA GLU A 127 -21.55 8.84 32.32
C GLU A 127 -22.75 9.77 32.63
N LEU A 128 -23.24 10.51 31.63
CA LEU A 128 -24.42 11.37 31.78
C LEU A 128 -25.71 10.57 32.06
N LYS A 129 -25.82 9.34 31.53
CA LYS A 129 -26.93 8.41 31.82
C LYS A 129 -26.83 7.84 33.23
N GLU A 130 -25.63 7.45 33.67
CA GLU A 130 -25.39 6.96 35.03
C GLU A 130 -25.68 8.03 36.07
N ALA A 131 -25.35 9.30 35.78
CA ALA A 131 -25.70 10.46 36.58
C ALA A 131 -27.21 10.83 36.52
N ARG A 132 -28.01 10.15 35.70
CA ARG A 132 -29.45 10.40 35.47
C ARG A 132 -29.78 11.82 34.98
N ILE A 133 -28.84 12.44 34.27
CA ILE A 133 -29.01 13.77 33.68
C ILE A 133 -29.75 13.66 32.35
N ILE A 134 -29.47 12.59 31.61
CA ILE A 134 -30.14 12.25 30.36
C ILE A 134 -30.69 10.82 30.43
N SER A 135 -31.76 10.57 29.68
CA SER A 135 -32.44 9.26 29.58
C SER A 135 -32.01 8.49 28.35
#